data_AF-A0A969HPC3-F1
#
_entry.id   AF-A0A969HPC3-F1
#
_cell.length_a   1.000
_cell.length_b   1.000
_cell.length_c   1.000
_cell.angle_alpha   90.00
_cell.angle_beta   90.00
_cell.angle_gamma   90.00
#
_symmetry.space_group_name_H-M   'P 1'
#
loop_
_entity.id
_entity.type
_entity.pdbx_description
1 polymer ?
#
loop_
_entity_poly.entity_id
_entity_poly.type
_entity_poly.pdbx_seq_one_letter_code
_entity_poly.pdbx_strand_id
1 'polypeptide(L)'
;MFVCGHTHQAGSTPLGDERVYLNTGTWTPRIYDLPTMRREERRYPFVEISYPDHTDRPDARLLVWCGADAPPIPWEATTRH
;
A
#
# COMPACT_ATOMS: atom_id res chain seq x y z
N MET A 1 7.81 -7.73 9.03
CA MET A 1 7.21 -6.68 8.19
C MET A 1 7.64 -5.32 8.72
N PHE A 2 7.85 -4.34 7.83
CA PHE A 2 8.04 -2.94 8.21
C PHE A 2 6.96 -2.08 7.52
N VAL A 3 6.23 -1.28 8.30
CA VAL A 3 5.22 -0.34 7.79
C VAL A 3 5.75 1.07 7.98
N CYS A 4 5.76 1.86 6.90
CA CYS A 4 6.30 3.22 6.89
C CYS A 4 5.38 4.17 6.11
N GLY A 5 5.66 5.46 6.23
CA GLY A 5 4.97 6.52 5.48
C GLY A 5 5.98 7.55 4.95
N HIS A 6 5.60 8.83 4.96
CA HIS A 6 6.44 9.99 4.65
C HIS A 6 6.80 10.21 3.16
N THR A 7 7.03 9.18 2.36
CA THR A 7 7.35 9.38 0.93
C THR A 7 6.14 9.74 0.07
N HIS A 8 4.94 9.71 0.64
CA HIS A 8 3.66 9.94 -0.03
C HIS A 8 3.33 8.94 -1.15
N GLN A 9 4.19 7.96 -1.44
CA GLN A 9 3.97 6.95 -2.45
C GLN A 9 3.61 5.63 -1.78
N ALA A 10 2.45 5.07 -2.11
CA ALA A 10 2.05 3.77 -1.60
C ALA A 10 2.69 2.65 -2.44
N GLY A 11 3.12 1.58 -1.77
CA GLY A 11 3.74 0.45 -2.45
C GLY A 11 4.28 -0.61 -1.49
N SER A 12 4.59 -1.76 -2.07
CA SER A 12 5.24 -2.87 -1.38
C SER A 12 6.59 -3.19 -2.04
N THR A 13 7.58 -3.57 -1.24
CA THR A 13 8.89 -3.98 -1.75
C THR A 13 9.42 -5.14 -0.91
N PRO A 14 9.79 -6.28 -1.52
CA PRO A 14 10.43 -7.37 -0.78
C PRO A 14 11.82 -6.94 -0.31
N LEU A 15 12.17 -7.27 0.94
CA LEU A 15 13.48 -6.97 1.55
C LEU A 15 14.36 -8.22 1.72
N GLY A 16 13.89 -9.40 1.30
CA GLY A 16 14.53 -10.69 1.56
C GLY A 16 14.11 -11.33 2.89
N ASP A 17 14.42 -12.61 3.09
CA ASP A 17 14.05 -13.41 4.27
C ASP A 17 12.56 -13.31 4.66
N GLU A 18 11.67 -13.39 3.68
CA GLU A 18 10.21 -13.23 3.85
C GLU A 18 9.78 -11.87 4.45
N ARG A 19 10.68 -10.90 4.55
CA ARG A 19 10.38 -9.55 5.03
C ARG A 19 9.88 -8.69 3.87
N VAL A 20 8.81 -7.96 4.14
CA VAL A 20 8.24 -6.97 3.24
C VAL A 20 8.29 -5.58 3.87
N TYR A 21 8.63 -4.58 3.05
CA TYR A 21 8.44 -3.17 3.31
C TYR A 21 7.11 -2.72 2.70
N LEU A 22 6.26 -2.10 3.51
CA LEU A 22 4.98 -1.53 3.09
C LEU A 22 5.01 -0.03 3.34
N ASN A 23 4.70 0.75 2.31
CA ASN A 23 4.49 2.18 2.42
C ASN A 23 3.01 2.48 2.21
N THR A 24 2.38 3.12 3.20
CA THR A 24 0.99 3.54 3.09
C THR A 24 0.81 4.80 2.26
N GLY A 25 1.88 5.49 1.86
CA GLY A 25 1.77 6.73 1.09
C GLY A 25 1.11 7.85 1.89
N THR A 26 0.18 8.59 1.25
CA THR A 26 -0.57 9.68 1.89
C THR A 26 -2.04 9.65 1.48
N TRP A 27 -2.86 10.32 2.29
CA TRP A 27 -4.30 10.47 2.06
C TRP A 27 -4.63 11.71 1.22
N THR A 28 -3.64 12.50 0.84
CA THR A 28 -3.84 13.71 0.04
C THR A 28 -3.93 13.42 -1.45
N PRO A 29 -4.81 14.11 -2.20
CA PRO A 29 -5.13 13.80 -3.60
C PRO A 29 -4.06 14.20 -4.64
N ARG A 30 -2.89 14.71 -4.20
CA ARG A 30 -1.82 15.15 -5.10
C ARG A 30 -0.54 14.39 -4.78
N ILE A 31 -0.47 13.17 -5.30
CA ILE A 31 0.77 12.40 -5.31
C ILE A 31 1.22 12.35 -6.76
N TYR A 32 2.45 12.82 -7.00
CA TYR A 32 3.14 12.59 -8.26
C TYR A 32 3.93 11.30 -8.11
N ASP A 33 3.70 10.34 -9.01
CA ASP A 33 4.62 9.22 -9.18
C ASP A 33 5.95 9.80 -9.69
N LEU A 34 6.94 9.99 -8.80
CA LEU A 34 8.21 10.64 -9.12
C LEU A 34 8.90 10.02 -10.36
N PRO A 35 8.95 8.68 -10.50
CA PRO A 35 9.42 8.03 -11.72
C PRO A 35 8.67 8.34 -13.03
N THR A 36 7.36 8.60 -13.02
CA THR A 36 6.58 8.81 -14.26
C THR A 36 6.06 10.25 -14.42
N MET A 37 6.20 11.07 -13.39
CA MET A 37 5.58 12.38 -13.24
C MET A 37 4.04 12.36 -13.44
N ARG A 38 3.40 11.19 -13.38
CA ARG A 38 1.96 11.06 -13.53
C ARG A 38 1.28 11.33 -12.19
N ARG A 39 0.12 11.97 -12.27
CA ARG A 39 -0.75 12.16 -11.12
C ARG A 39 -1.36 10.81 -10.76
N GLU A 40 -1.14 10.39 -9.52
CA GLU A 40 -1.83 9.24 -8.95
C GLU A 40 -3.24 9.65 -8.53
N GLU A 41 -4.24 9.03 -9.15
CA GLU A 41 -5.66 9.35 -8.89
C GLU A 41 -6.26 8.48 -7.79
N ARG A 42 -5.56 7.41 -7.39
CA ARG A 42 -5.93 6.51 -6.31
C ARG A 42 -5.79 7.23 -4.97
N ARG A 43 -6.83 7.16 -4.12
CA ARG A 43 -6.93 7.89 -2.86
C ARG A 43 -6.97 6.92 -1.68
N TYR A 44 -6.54 7.38 -0.51
CA TYR A 44 -6.68 6.67 0.75
C TYR A 44 -6.08 5.25 0.77
N PRO A 45 -4.80 5.09 0.40
CA PRO A 45 -4.07 3.86 0.69
C PRO A 45 -3.97 3.59 2.20
N PHE A 46 -4.08 2.33 2.58
CA PHE A 46 -3.92 1.86 3.96
C PHE A 46 -3.40 0.43 4.00
N VAL A 47 -2.83 0.03 5.12
CA VAL A 47 -2.40 -1.35 5.36
C VAL A 47 -3.39 -1.98 6.34
N GLU A 48 -4.00 -3.09 5.93
CA GLU A 48 -4.73 -3.98 6.82
C GLU A 48 -3.73 -5.01 7.37
N ILE A 49 -3.70 -5.18 8.69
CA ILE A 49 -2.91 -6.21 9.37
C ILE A 49 -3.88 -7.13 10.08
N SER A 50 -3.81 -8.42 9.77
CA SER A 50 -4.61 -9.46 10.41
C SER A 50 -3.72 -10.55 11.00
N TYR A 51 -4.22 -11.26 12.00
CA TYR A 51 -3.55 -12.40 12.62
C TYR A 51 -4.41 -13.64 12.36
N PRO A 52 -4.29 -14.25 11.17
CA PRO A 52 -5.07 -15.43 10.86
C PRO A 52 -4.75 -16.55 11.86
N ASP A 53 -5.79 -17.28 12.24
CA ASP A 53 -5.72 -18.46 13.12
C ASP A 53 -5.09 -18.22 14.50
N HIS A 54 -5.17 -16.98 15.02
CA HIS A 54 -4.56 -16.58 16.30
C HIS A 54 -3.06 -16.88 16.41
N THR A 55 -2.36 -16.94 15.27
CA THR A 55 -0.91 -17.11 15.24
C THR A 55 -0.21 -15.80 15.59
N ASP A 56 1.04 -15.89 16.06
CA ASP A 56 1.89 -14.71 16.29
C ASP A 56 2.46 -14.09 14.99
N ARG A 57 2.07 -14.64 13.83
CA ARG A 57 2.54 -14.19 12.52
C ARG A 57 1.47 -13.30 11.87
N PRO A 58 1.65 -11.98 11.81
CA PRO A 58 0.72 -11.10 11.12
C PRO A 58 0.80 -11.30 9.60
N ASP A 59 -0.36 -11.31 8.96
CA ASP A 59 -0.52 -11.08 7.52
C ASP A 59 -0.85 -9.61 7.26
N ALA A 60 -0.36 -9.07 6.16
CA ALA A 60 -0.55 -7.67 5.84
C ALA A 60 -0.81 -7.42 4.36
N ARG A 61 -1.81 -6.59 4.11
CA ARG A 61 -2.29 -6.27 2.76
C ARG A 61 -2.31 -4.76 2.60
N LEU A 62 -1.59 -4.26 1.60
CA LEU A 62 -1.70 -2.87 1.18
C LEU A 62 -2.94 -2.75 0.28
N LEU A 63 -3.87 -1.90 0.69
CA LEU A 63 -5.19 -1.72 0.09
C LEU A 63 -5.41 -0.25 -0.25
N VAL A 64 -6.43 0.02 -1.07
CA VAL A 64 -6.87 1.37 -1.42
C VAL A 64 -8.38 1.48 -1.42
N TRP A 65 -8.88 2.58 -0.85
CA TRP A 65 -10.28 2.96 -0.93
C TRP A 65 -10.55 3.89 -2.11
N CYS A 66 -11.28 3.40 -3.11
CA CYS A 66 -11.68 4.20 -4.26
C CYS A 66 -12.96 5.03 -4.05
N GLY A 67 -13.65 4.86 -2.92
CA GLY A 67 -14.90 5.54 -2.56
C GLY A 67 -15.64 4.82 -1.44
N ALA A 68 -16.64 5.47 -0.83
CA ALA A 68 -17.42 4.89 0.27
C ALA A 68 -18.36 3.76 -0.19
N ASP A 69 -18.71 3.72 -1.47
CA ASP A 69 -19.68 2.78 -2.04
C ASP A 69 -19.07 1.45 -2.47
N ALA A 70 -17.76 1.26 -2.28
CA ALA A 70 -17.05 0.06 -2.71
C ALA A 70 -16.10 -0.45 -1.62
N PRO A 71 -15.93 -1.77 -1.49
CA PRO A 71 -14.92 -2.33 -0.60
C PRO A 71 -13.51 -1.92 -1.06
N PRO A 72 -12.53 -1.89 -0.14
CA PRO A 72 -11.13 -1.69 -0.49
C PRO A 72 -10.64 -2.76 -1.47
N ILE A 73 -9.78 -2.36 -2.40
CA ILE A 73 -9.12 -3.29 -3.34
C ILE A 73 -7.62 -3.34 -3.07
N PRO A 74 -6.93 -4.44 -3.46
CA PRO A 74 -5.47 -4.51 -3.38
C PRO A 74 -4.78 -3.35 -4.10
N TRP A 75 -3.74 -2.81 -3.47
CA TRP A 75 -2.82 -1.91 -4.13
C TRP A 75 -1.98 -2.69 -5.13
N GLU A 76 -2.47 -2.78 -6.36
CA GLU A 76 -1.65 -3.26 -7.46
C GLU A 76 -0.61 -2.18 -7.76
N ALA A 77 0.63 -2.44 -7.33
CA ALA A 77 1.79 -1.78 -7.90
C ALA A 77 1.64 -1.93 -9.41
N THR A 78 1.59 -0.82 -10.14
CA THR A 78 1.50 -0.88 -11.60
C THR A 78 2.70 -1.69 -12.08
N THR A 79 2.49 -2.96 -12.41
CA THR A 79 3.53 -3.83 -12.94
C THR A 79 3.97 -3.19 -14.25
N ARG A 80 5.14 -2.56 -14.24
CA ARG A 80 5.76 -2.06 -15.45
C ARG A 80 6.16 -3.27 -16.29
N HIS A 81 5.49 -3.45 -17.43
CA HIS A 81 6.07 -4.11 -18.59
C HIS A 81 6.92 -3.10 -19.38
#